data_AF-A0A519KDX1-F1
#
_entry.id   AF-A0A519KDX1-F1
#
_cell.length_a   1.000
_cell.length_b   1.000
_cell.length_c   1.000
_cell.angle_alpha   90.00
_cell.angle_beta   90.00
_cell.angle_gamma   90.00
#
_symmetry.space_group_name_H-M   'P 1'
#
loop_
_entity.id
_entity.type
_entity.pdbx_description
1 polymer ?
#
loop_
_entity_poly.entity_id
_entity_poly.type
_entity_poly.pdbx_seq_one_letter_code
_entity_poly.pdbx_strand_id
1 'polypeptide(L)' 'MNLGKSNVTGKLTVAGAARNVSFPVSVVKKGNAYFIEGTETIKLSEFGIERPGFMGIKTGDAVTVKVSIVAE' A
#
# COMPACT_ATOMS: atom_id res chain seq x y z
N MET A 1 20.55 -12.03 -1.33
CA MET A 1 20.63 -11.49 -2.70
C MET A 1 19.52 -10.47 -2.89
N ASN A 2 19.84 -9.21 -3.20
CA ASN A 2 18.82 -8.21 -3.55
C ASN A 2 18.33 -8.54 -4.97
N LEU A 3 17.02 -8.76 -5.11
CA LEU A 3 16.40 -9.13 -6.39
C LEU A 3 15.94 -7.90 -7.19
N GLY A 4 16.02 -6.71 -6.61
CA GLY A 4 15.75 -5.43 -7.26
C GLY A 4 14.52 -4.72 -6.75
N LYS A 5 14.27 -3.56 -7.34
CA LYS A 5 13.07 -2.75 -7.17
C LYS A 5 12.15 -2.99 -8.37
N SER A 6 10.86 -3.14 -8.12
CA SER A 6 9.85 -3.33 -9.18
C SER A 6 8.57 -2.56 -8.84
N ASN A 7 7.71 -2.34 -9.83
CA ASN A 7 6.37 -1.80 -9.61
C ASN A 7 5.35 -2.94 -9.76
N VAL A 8 4.55 -3.16 -8.72
CA VAL A 8 3.42 -4.08 -8.76
C VAL A 8 2.16 -3.28 -9.02
N THR A 9 1.53 -3.52 -10.17
CA THR A 9 0.25 -2.92 -10.50
C THR A 9 -0.89 -3.90 -10.21
N GLY A 10 -1.99 -3.40 -9.67
CA GLY A 10 -3.11 -4.24 -9.31
C GLY A 10 -4.34 -3.45 -8.90
N LYS A 11 -5.44 -4.18 -8.64
CA LYS A 11 -6.71 -3.59 -8.20
C LYS A 11 -6.79 -3.66 -6.67
N LEU A 12 -6.60 -2.53 -6.01
CA LEU A 12 -6.81 -2.38 -4.57
C LEU A 12 -8.30 -2.12 -4.32
N THR A 13 -8.93 -2.92 -3.46
CA THR A 13 -10.34 -2.74 -3.08
C THR A 13 -10.40 -2.41 -1.59
N VAL A 14 -10.99 -1.27 -1.26
CA VAL A 14 -11.21 -0.83 0.13
C VAL A 14 -12.68 -0.47 0.28
N ALA A 15 -13.37 -1.06 1.26
CA ALA A 15 -14.79 -0.83 1.52
C ALA A 15 -15.69 -0.97 0.26
N GLY A 16 -15.37 -1.91 -0.64
CA GLY A 16 -16.11 -2.15 -1.88
C GLY A 16 -15.76 -1.20 -3.04
N ALA A 17 -15.02 -0.12 -2.81
CA ALA A 17 -14.48 0.73 -3.86
C ALA A 17 -13.15 0.16 -4.37
N ALA A 18 -13.06 -0.09 -5.68
CA ALA A 18 -11.87 -0.65 -6.28
C ALA A 18 -11.14 0.36 -7.18
N ARG A 19 -9.81 0.42 -7.07
CA ARG A 19 -8.93 1.33 -7.82
C ARG A 19 -7.70 0.58 -8.31
N ASN A 20 -7.24 0.94 -9.50
CA ASN A 20 -5.93 0.49 -9.96
C ASN A 20 -4.85 1.29 -9.25
N VAL A 21 -3.90 0.59 -8.65
CA VAL A 21 -2.76 1.17 -7.91
C VAL A 21 -1.46 0.58 -8.42
N SER A 22 -0.36 1.30 -8.24
CA SER A 22 1.00 0.84 -8.52
C SER A 22 1.83 0.99 -7.26
N PHE A 23 2.28 -0.13 -6.68
CA PHE A 23 3.13 -0.14 -5.51
C PHE A 23 4.58 -0.35 -5.94
N PRO A 24 5.50 0.59 -5.65
CA PRO A 24 6.92 0.30 -5.73
C PRO A 24 7.29 -0.68 -4.61
N VAL A 25 7.92 -1.78 -4.98
CA VAL A 25 8.35 -2.83 -4.05
C VAL A 25 9.85 -3.10 -4.19
N SER A 26 10.47 -3.48 -3.08
CA SER A 26 11.83 -4.01 -3.02
C SER A 26 11.77 -5.47 -2.60
N VAL A 27 12.52 -6.33 -3.29
CA VAL A 27 12.53 -7.77 -3.00
C VAL A 27 13.94 -8.22 -2.64
N VAL A 28 14.07 -8.94 -1.52
CA VAL A 28 15.34 -9.50 -1.06
C VAL A 28 15.16 -10.99 -0.78
N LYS A 29 15.96 -11.84 -1.45
CA LYS A 29 16.01 -13.26 -1.14
C LYS A 29 17.03 -13.54 -0.05
N LYS A 30 16.62 -14.29 0.98
CA LYS A 30 17.48 -14.81 2.06
C LYS A 30 17.18 -16.30 2.27
N GLY A 31 18.12 -17.16 1.87
CA GLY A 31 17.90 -18.61 1.87
C GLY A 31 16.77 -18.99 0.91
N ASN A 32 15.77 -19.72 1.42
CA ASN A 32 14.56 -20.07 0.67
C ASN A 32 13.47 -19.00 0.74
N ALA A 33 13.62 -17.98 1.59
CA ALA A 33 12.60 -16.95 1.78
C ALA A 33 12.82 -15.69 0.91
N TYR A 34 11.72 -15.06 0.52
CA TYR A 34 11.63 -13.78 -0.15
C TYR A 34 11.01 -12.74 0.80
N PHE A 35 11.74 -11.65 1.01
CA PHE A 35 11.32 -10.50 1.79
C PHE A 35 10.89 -9.41 0.82
N ILE A 36 9.62 -9.01 0.88
CA ILE A 36 9.03 -8.01 -0.02
C ILE A 36 8.57 -6.84 0.83
N GLU A 37 9.09 -5.65 0.53
CA GLU A 37 8.68 -4.40 1.18
C GLU A 37 8.13 -3.43 0.15
N GLY A 38 6.99 -2.80 0.44
CA GLY A 38 6.36 -1.80 -0.41
C GLY A 38 5.80 -0.66 0.42
N THR A 39 5.75 0.54 -0.15
CA THR A 39 5.11 1.69 0.48
C THR A 39 4.49 2.56 -0.61
N GLU A 40 3.22 2.91 -0.42
CA GLU A 40 2.49 3.78 -1.34
C GLU A 40 1.55 4.69 -0.56
N THR A 41 1.27 5.88 -1.08
CA THR A 41 0.30 6.80 -0.48
C THR A 41 -0.98 6.78 -1.30
N ILE A 42 -2.09 6.49 -0.65
CA ILE A 42 -3.43 6.53 -1.24
C ILE A 42 -4.26 7.65 -0.60
N LYS A 43 -5.37 8.04 -1.22
CA LYS A 43 -6.32 8.99 -0.63
C LYS A 43 -7.61 8.32 -0.21
N LEU A 44 -8.11 8.63 0.99
CA LEU A 44 -9.41 8.13 1.47
C LEU A 44 -10.55 8.51 0.51
N SER A 45 -10.52 9.75 0.00
CA SER A 45 -11.50 10.27 -0.94
C SER A 45 -11.59 9.47 -2.25
N GLU A 46 -10.49 8.89 -2.74
CA GLU A 46 -10.48 8.06 -3.94
C GLU A 46 -11.28 6.78 -3.76
N PHE A 47 -11.38 6.28 -2.53
CA PHE A 47 -12.14 5.09 -2.15
C PHE A 47 -13.53 5.43 -1.59
N GLY A 48 -13.94 6.69 -1.61
CA GLY A 48 -15.24 7.12 -1.07
C GLY A 48 -15.33 7.05 0.45
N ILE A 49 -14.20 7.01 1.15
CA ILE A 49 -14.14 6.94 2.61
C ILE A 49 -14.20 8.37 3.14
N GLU A 50 -15.18 8.65 4.00
CA GLU A 50 -15.24 9.94 4.67
C GLU A 50 -14.04 10.08 5.62
N ARG A 51 -13.38 11.24 5.53
CA ARG A 51 -12.27 11.58 6.44
C ARG A 51 -12.79 11.60 7.89
N PRO A 52 -12.22 10.78 8.79
CA PRO A 52 -12.53 10.85 10.20
C PRO A 52 -12.26 12.25 10.76
N GLY A 53 -12.97 12.62 11.82
CA GLY A 53 -12.72 13.88 12.50
C GLY A 53 -13.41 13.99 13.83
N PHE A 54 -13.01 15.00 14.60
CA PHE A 54 -13.54 15.32 15.91
C PHE A 54 -13.72 16.83 16.03
N MET A 55 -14.91 17.26 16.45
CA MET A 55 -15.27 18.69 16.64
C MET A 55 -14.91 19.60 15.43
N GLY A 56 -15.16 19.14 14.21
CA GLY A 56 -14.90 19.91 12.98
C GLY A 56 -13.46 19.84 12.44
N ILE A 57 -12.52 19.28 13.21
CA ILE A 57 -11.16 18.99 12.73
C ILE A 57 -11.14 17.60 12.10
N LYS A 58 -10.70 17.52 10.83
CA LYS A 58 -10.67 16.29 10.03
C LYS A 58 -9.23 15.80 9.85
N THR A 59 -9.05 14.49 9.69
CA THR A 59 -7.75 13.92 9.33
C THR A 59 -7.32 14.36 7.93
N GLY A 60 -6.04 14.18 7.63
CA GLY A 60 -5.55 14.21 6.25
C GLY A 60 -6.28 13.20 5.37
N ASP A 61 -6.35 13.52 4.07
CA ASP A 61 -6.92 12.62 3.07
C ASP A 61 -5.92 11.51 2.67
N ALA A 62 -4.62 11.83 2.71
CA ALA A 62 -3.55 10.92 2.38
C ALA A 62 -3.30 9.91 3.50
N VAL A 63 -3.17 8.65 3.13
CA VAL A 63 -2.81 7.52 4.01
C VAL A 63 -1.66 6.76 3.38
N THR A 64 -0.57 6.58 4.13
CA THR A 64 0.56 5.76 3.70
C THR A 64 0.30 4.31 4.06
N VAL A 65 0.26 3.44 3.05
CA VAL A 65 0.16 2.00 3.21
C VAL A 65 1.56 1.40 3.10
N LYS A 66 2.00 0.74 4.18
CA LYS A 66 3.26 -0.02 4.19
C LYS A 66 2.97 -1.52 4.18
N VAL A 67 3.63 -2.24 3.29
CA VAL A 67 3.53 -3.69 3.14
C VAL A 67 4.88 -4.31 3.47
N SER A 68 4.87 -5.35 4.30
CA SER A 68 6.04 -6.17 4.63
C SER A 68 5.61 -7.63 4.62
N ILE A 69 6.20 -8.41 3.71
CA ILE A 69 5.83 -9.81 3.45
C ILE A 69 7.09 -10.67 3.52
N VAL A 70 6.97 -11.85 4.15
CA VAL A 70 7.93 -12.94 4.06
C VAL A 70 7.22 -14.12 3.39
N ALA A 71 7.76 -14.60 2.28
CA ALA A 71 7.26 -15.77 1.54
C ALA A 71 8.34 -16.85 1.50
N GLU A 72 7.98 -18.11 1.71
CA GLU A 72 8.89 -19.28 1.78
C GLU A 72 8.67 -20.26 0.61
#